data_AF-W7LC51-F1
#
_entry.id   AF-W7LC51-F1
#
_cell.length_a   1.000
_cell.length_b   1.000
_cell.length_c   1.000
_cell.angle_alpha   90.00
_cell.angle_beta   90.00
_cell.angle_gamma   90.00
#
_symmetry.space_group_name_H-M   'P 1'
#
loop_
_entity.id
_entity.type
_entity.pdbx_description
1 polymer ?
#
loop_
_entity_poly.entity_id
_entity_poly.type
_entity_poly.pdbx_seq_one_letter_code
_entity_poly.pdbx_strand_id
1 'polypeptide(L)'
;MAKKGEQQKFETKNGNKYIFQHPGLREAIRMRDTAKNEHGVQQGEKLYESLMEHVIFQEDGSKVTFEHFEEVGGFTEVMSAAVKFTFQEG
;
A
#
# COMPACT_ATOMS: atom_id res chain seq x y z
N MET A 1 2.96 14.59 3.54
CA MET A 1 3.18 13.13 3.39
C MET A 1 3.77 12.60 4.69
N ALA A 2 3.47 11.35 5.06
CA ALA A 2 4.06 10.71 6.24
C ALA A 2 5.60 10.60 6.12
N LYS A 3 6.30 10.54 7.26
CA LYS A 3 7.76 10.42 7.28
C LYS A 3 8.19 8.97 7.10
N LYS A 4 9.42 8.75 6.61
CA LYS A 4 9.99 7.39 6.51
C LYS A 4 9.90 6.66 7.86
N GLY A 5 9.31 5.46 7.86
CA GLY A 5 9.15 4.63 9.05
C GLY A 5 7.98 5.03 9.95
N GLU A 6 7.25 6.10 9.62
CA GLU A 6 5.98 6.40 10.27
C GLU A 6 5.00 5.26 10.02
N GLN A 7 4.25 4.88 11.04
CA GLN A 7 3.31 3.78 11.00
C GLN A 7 1.89 4.24 11.31
N GLN A 8 0.92 3.64 10.63
CA GLN A 8 -0.50 3.84 10.88
C GLN A 8 -1.18 2.48 11.00
N LYS A 9 -1.92 2.26 12.10
CA LYS A 9 -2.81 1.11 12.22
C LYS A 9 -4.05 1.34 11.38
N PHE A 10 -4.45 0.33 10.63
CA PHE A 10 -5.65 0.36 9.80
C PHE A 10 -6.50 -0.88 10.08
N GLU A 11 -7.79 -0.69 10.28
CA GLU A 11 -8.76 -1.77 10.45
C GLU A 11 -9.84 -1.59 9.39
N THR A 12 -10.07 -2.65 8.61
CA THR A 12 -11.13 -2.66 7.59
C THR A 12 -12.50 -2.80 8.25
N LYS A 13 -13.57 -2.52 7.49
CA LYS A 13 -14.95 -2.71 7.98
C LYS A 13 -15.30 -4.14 8.38
N ASN A 14 -14.61 -5.13 7.82
CA ASN A 14 -14.78 -6.54 8.17
C ASN A 14 -13.84 -7.02 9.29
N GLY A 15 -13.09 -6.10 9.94
CA GLY A 15 -12.28 -6.38 11.13
C GLY A 15 -10.87 -6.88 10.87
N ASN A 16 -10.40 -6.89 9.61
CA ASN A 16 -9.02 -7.24 9.28
C ASN A 16 -8.09 -6.08 9.63
N LYS A 17 -6.97 -6.39 10.28
CA LYS A 17 -6.03 -5.39 10.81
C LYS A 17 -4.72 -5.40 10.04
N TYR A 18 -4.22 -4.19 9.77
CA TYR A 18 -3.01 -3.95 9.02
C TYR A 18 -2.19 -2.83 9.67
N ILE A 19 -0.88 -2.89 9.43
CA ILE A 19 0.06 -1.82 9.73
C ILE A 19 0.52 -1.23 8.41
N PHE A 20 0.25 0.05 8.18
CA PHE A 20 0.87 0.79 7.10
C PHE A 20 2.17 1.39 7.59
N GLN A 21 3.25 1.22 6.83
CA GLN A 21 4.54 1.83 7.13
C GLN A 21 5.03 2.63 5.93
N HIS A 22 5.36 3.90 6.13
CA HIS A 22 5.76 4.74 5.01
C HIS A 22 7.20 4.40 4.57
N PRO A 23 7.43 4.06 3.29
CA PRO A 23 8.71 3.51 2.83
C PRO A 23 9.80 4.60 2.69
N GLY A 24 9.39 5.87 2.77
CA GLY A 24 10.22 7.05 2.58
C GLY A 24 10.06 7.65 1.19
N LEU A 25 10.42 8.92 1.05
CA LEU A 25 10.13 9.71 -0.15
C LEU A 25 10.68 9.10 -1.44
N ARG A 26 11.96 8.67 -1.42
CA ARG A 26 12.62 8.08 -2.59
C ARG A 26 11.88 6.82 -3.07
N GLU A 27 11.49 5.96 -2.14
CA GLU A 27 10.84 4.70 -2.47
C GLU A 27 9.42 4.93 -2.95
N ALA A 28 8.66 5.83 -2.30
CA ALA A 28 7.33 6.23 -2.76
C ALA A 28 7.35 6.75 -4.22
N ILE A 29 8.33 7.61 -4.56
CA ILE A 29 8.49 8.09 -5.94
C ILE A 29 8.82 6.91 -6.89
N ARG A 30 9.76 6.04 -6.51
CA ARG A 30 10.14 4.86 -7.31
C ARG A 30 8.95 3.94 -7.56
N MET A 31 8.12 3.65 -6.56
CA MET A 31 6.91 2.84 -6.71
C MET A 31 5.98 3.45 -7.76
N ARG A 32 5.78 4.78 -7.74
CA ARG A 32 4.92 5.46 -8.70
C ARG A 32 5.48 5.46 -10.13
N ASP A 33 6.80 5.56 -10.27
CA ASP A 33 7.44 5.57 -11.59
C ASP A 33 7.52 4.19 -12.21
N THR A 34 7.86 3.17 -11.43
CA THR A 34 7.92 1.76 -11.87
C THR A 34 6.54 1.18 -12.19
N ALA A 35 5.48 1.74 -11.60
CA ALA A 35 4.11 1.39 -11.92
C ALA A 35 3.62 1.93 -13.28
N LYS A 36 4.40 2.69 -14.06
CA LYS A 36 3.99 3.18 -15.38
C LYS A 36 4.44 2.24 -16.50
N ASN A 37 3.66 2.17 -17.58
CA ASN A 37 4.10 1.53 -18.82
C ASN A 37 4.97 2.49 -19.67
N GLU A 38 5.42 2.02 -20.84
CA GLU A 38 6.26 2.80 -21.77
C GLU A 38 5.61 4.11 -22.26
N HIS A 39 4.29 4.21 -22.19
CA HIS A 39 3.52 5.42 -22.54
C HIS A 39 3.26 6.34 -21.33
N GLY A 40 3.83 6.04 -20.16
CA GLY A 40 3.63 6.81 -18.93
C GLY A 40 2.28 6.55 -18.25
N VAL A 41 1.50 5.58 -18.72
CA VAL A 41 0.19 5.23 -18.14
C VAL A 41 0.41 4.34 -16.92
N GLN A 42 -0.11 4.80 -15.79
CA GLN A 42 -0.03 4.06 -14.53
C GLN A 42 -0.83 2.76 -14.59
N GLN A 43 -0.18 1.67 -14.22
CA GLN A 43 -0.72 0.32 -14.11
C GLN A 43 -1.11 0.08 -12.66
N GLY A 44 -2.41 -0.06 -12.40
CA GLY A 44 -2.94 -0.23 -11.04
C GLY A 44 -2.35 -1.45 -10.34
N GLU A 45 -2.28 -2.58 -11.04
CA GLU A 45 -1.69 -3.83 -10.54
C GLU A 45 -0.29 -3.63 -9.98
N LYS A 46 0.63 -3.06 -10.76
CA LYS A 46 2.02 -2.79 -10.33
C LYS A 46 2.11 -1.85 -9.13
N LEU A 47 1.24 -0.84 -9.08
CA LEU A 47 1.20 0.06 -7.92
C LEU A 47 0.73 -0.68 -6.67
N TYR A 48 -0.33 -1.48 -6.78
CA TYR A 48 -0.89 -2.23 -5.66
C TYR A 48 0.08 -3.29 -5.17
N GLU A 49 0.76 -4.00 -6.07
CA GLU A 49 1.85 -4.91 -5.72
C GLU A 49 2.96 -4.18 -4.95
N SER A 50 3.39 -3.01 -5.42
CA SER A 50 4.39 -2.20 -4.73
C SER A 50 3.93 -1.73 -3.33
N LEU A 51 2.65 -1.40 -3.17
CA LEU A 51 2.08 -1.03 -1.87
C LEU A 51 2.06 -2.23 -0.91
N MET A 52 1.71 -3.42 -1.38
CA MET A 52 1.75 -4.64 -0.60
C MET A 52 3.17 -5.04 -0.19
N GLU A 53 4.15 -4.78 -1.06
CA GLU A 53 5.54 -5.12 -0.83
C GLU A 53 6.25 -4.17 0.16
N HIS A 54 5.90 -2.87 0.13
CA HIS A 54 6.66 -1.84 0.83
C HIS A 54 5.89 -1.05 1.89
N VAL A 55 4.57 -1.13 1.91
CA VAL A 55 3.72 -0.27 2.75
C VAL A 55 2.77 -1.06 3.63
N ILE A 56 2.10 -2.07 3.10
CA ILE A 56 1.02 -2.79 3.79
C ILE A 56 1.56 -4.07 4.42
N PHE A 57 1.45 -4.15 5.73
CA PHE A 57 1.85 -5.33 6.50
C PHE A 57 0.68 -5.82 7.36
N GLN A 58 0.66 -7.11 7.66
CA GLN A 58 -0.18 -7.67 8.72
C GLN A 58 0.36 -7.26 10.09
N GLU A 59 -0.41 -7.47 11.17
CA GLU A 59 0.01 -7.10 12.53
C GLU A 59 1.29 -7.83 13.01
N ASP A 60 1.58 -9.00 12.47
CA ASP A 60 2.80 -9.77 12.74
C ASP A 60 4.01 -9.32 11.88
N GLY A 61 3.83 -8.32 11.03
CA GLY A 61 4.86 -7.80 10.13
C GLY A 61 5.02 -8.59 8.83
N SER A 62 4.21 -9.63 8.59
CA SER A 62 4.19 -10.32 7.31
C SER A 62 3.60 -9.45 6.20
N LYS A 63 4.02 -9.73 4.96
CA LYS A 63 3.49 -9.05 3.78
C LYS A 63 2.15 -9.65 3.38
N VAL A 64 1.34 -8.85 2.71
CA VAL A 64 0.09 -9.29 2.08
C VAL A 64 0.32 -9.53 0.58
N THR A 65 -0.54 -10.33 -0.04
CA THR A 65 -0.54 -10.59 -1.49
C THR A 65 -1.94 -10.43 -2.06
N PHE A 66 -2.11 -10.56 -3.38
CA PHE A 66 -3.44 -10.56 -3.99
C PHE A 66 -4.30 -11.73 -3.48
N GLU A 67 -3.71 -12.93 -3.35
CA GLU A 67 -4.37 -14.14 -2.85
C GLU A 67 -4.92 -13.94 -1.44
N HIS A 68 -4.17 -13.27 -0.55
CA HIS A 68 -4.67 -12.90 0.77
C HIS A 68 -5.99 -12.12 0.68
N PHE A 69 -6.07 -11.15 -0.22
CA PHE A 69 -7.29 -10.35 -0.39
C PHE A 69 -8.42 -11.08 -1.15
N GLU A 70 -8.11 -12.12 -1.94
CA GLU A 70 -9.13 -13.02 -2.49
C GLU A 70 -9.79 -13.85 -1.38
N GLU A 71 -9.02 -14.26 -0.37
CA GLU A 71 -9.53 -15.04 0.77
C GLU A 71 -10.31 -14.19 1.77
N VAL A 72 -9.78 -13.03 2.17
CA VAL A 72 -10.35 -12.22 3.28
C VAL A 72 -11.14 -11.00 2.84
N GLY A 73 -11.09 -10.63 1.55
CA GLY A 73 -11.73 -9.43 1.01
C GLY A 73 -11.09 -8.11 1.49
N GLY A 74 -11.76 -6.99 1.22
CA GLY A 74 -11.33 -5.66 1.69
C GLY A 74 -10.23 -4.99 0.84
N PHE A 75 -9.82 -5.59 -0.27
CA PHE A 75 -8.77 -5.08 -1.17
C PHE A 75 -8.88 -3.58 -1.47
N THR A 76 -10.01 -3.14 -2.02
CA THR A 76 -10.21 -1.75 -2.46
C THR A 76 -10.10 -0.76 -1.31
N GLU A 77 -10.60 -1.14 -0.13
CA GLU A 77 -10.56 -0.32 1.07
C GLU A 77 -9.11 -0.14 1.57
N VAL A 78 -8.37 -1.24 1.68
CA VAL A 78 -6.97 -1.23 2.12
C VAL A 78 -6.08 -0.46 1.13
N MET A 79 -6.23 -0.72 -0.18
CA MET A 79 -5.44 -0.03 -1.20
C MET A 79 -5.71 1.48 -1.23
N SER A 80 -6.97 1.90 -1.10
CA SER A 80 -7.33 3.32 -1.07
C SER A 80 -6.70 4.02 0.14
N ALA A 81 -6.77 3.40 1.32
CA ALA A 81 -6.19 3.93 2.53
C ALA A 81 -4.65 3.98 2.47
N ALA A 82 -4.01 2.94 1.91
CA ALA A 82 -2.56 2.89 1.74
C ALA A 82 -2.04 3.94 0.74
N VAL A 83 -2.75 4.16 -0.38
CA VAL A 83 -2.44 5.23 -1.34
C VAL A 83 -2.49 6.61 -0.66
N LYS A 84 -3.55 6.86 0.12
CA LYS A 84 -3.70 8.12 0.87
C LYS A 84 -2.54 8.31 1.85
N PHE A 85 -2.26 7.31 2.67
CA PHE A 85 -1.17 7.34 3.64
C PHE A 85 0.21 7.57 2.99
N THR A 86 0.47 6.95 1.83
CA THR A 86 1.76 6.99 1.15
C THR A 86 1.99 8.29 0.37
N PHE A 87 0.96 8.81 -0.29
CA PHE A 87 1.14 9.85 -1.31
C PHE A 87 0.42 11.17 -1.04
N GLN A 88 -0.53 11.25 -0.11
CA GLN A 88 -1.22 12.51 0.16
C GLN A 88 -0.51 13.30 1.28
N GLU A 89 -0.52 14.62 1.14
CA GLU A 89 -0.19 15.52 2.25
C GLU A 89 -1.39 15.55 3.21
N GLY A 90 -1.10 15.37 4.51
CA GLY A 90 -2.09 15.45 5.57
C GLY A 90 -2.50 16.89 5.84
#